data_AF-A0A179HW07-F1
#
_entry.id   AF-A0A179HW07-F1
#
_cell.length_a   1.000
_cell.length_b   1.000
_cell.length_c   1.000
_cell.angle_alpha   90.00
_cell.angle_beta   90.00
_cell.angle_gamma   90.00
#
_symmetry.space_group_name_H-M   'P 1'
#
loop_
_entity.id
_entity.type
_entity.pdbx_description
1 polymer ?
#
loop_
_entity_poly.entity_id
_entity_poly.type
_entity_poly.pdbx_seq_one_letter_code
_entity_poly.pdbx_strand_id
1 'polypeptide(L)'
;MHLSYVLAFLVQAAAFVAAADEPPKVKWTLHKNGDKALRDAILLGMETTKDRAVAASTKILDTGNEKVQAAVKLLLGGDAEKAKAVSEQFKLYNGLEGPIGAPSDKNALTGAIYLDSDAWKAVAKDNDKHYLNFVIYCAPDILEERDEWGNRIWTDFGRQRQFTLGGSTLVQMKTEADNNAWNNPKSKILGLTETDKPGERENGLPRGDLKKIAETITLHPLWLREMKDHAYDLLTAEKLADIKKPSAWRTFLQRLKDAEPEARPIDALMGLEGTLHHETYHLTSFGKLLDMPEGAGAYGWVNNQKTKNIKNPDLLAYLALIIDLVENKSCKINERGEVTPPS
;
A
#
# COMPACT_ATOMS: atom_id res chain seq x y z
N MET A 1 22.58 -22.59 16.99
CA MET A 1 21.21 -23.18 16.91
C MET A 1 20.19 -22.12 16.41
N HIS A 2 20.54 -21.33 15.39
CA HIS A 2 19.74 -20.18 14.93
C HIS A 2 19.65 -20.03 13.40
N LEU A 3 20.09 -21.04 12.63
CA LEU A 3 19.98 -21.02 11.17
C LEU A 3 18.66 -21.64 10.64
N SER A 4 17.89 -22.32 11.50
CA SER A 4 16.77 -23.17 11.07
C SER A 4 15.39 -22.49 11.10
N TYR A 5 15.26 -21.28 11.66
CA TYR A 5 13.99 -20.54 11.71
C TYR A 5 13.85 -19.50 10.58
N VAL A 6 14.95 -19.11 9.94
CA VAL A 6 14.96 -18.08 8.89
C VAL A 6 14.54 -18.63 7.53
N LEU A 7 14.69 -19.95 7.32
CA LEU A 7 14.27 -20.62 6.08
C LEU A 7 12.76 -20.96 6.05
N ALA A 8 12.09 -21.02 7.21
CA ALA A 8 10.68 -21.44 7.30
C ALA A 8 9.67 -20.36 6.84
N PHE A 9 10.04 -19.07 6.89
CA PHE A 9 9.13 -17.96 6.57
C PHE A 9 9.08 -17.62 5.07
N LEU A 10 10.15 -17.88 4.32
CA LEU A 10 10.14 -17.78 2.85
C LEU A 10 9.24 -18.86 2.23
N VAL A 11 9.06 -19.99 2.92
CA VAL A 11 8.31 -21.13 2.41
C VAL A 11 6.80 -20.89 2.45
N GLN A 12 6.22 -20.04 3.30
CA GLN A 12 4.75 -19.94 3.33
C GLN A 12 4.15 -19.19 2.13
N ALA A 13 4.62 -17.99 1.80
CA ALA A 13 4.11 -17.28 0.62
C ALA A 13 4.60 -17.91 -0.70
N ALA A 14 5.86 -18.35 -0.76
CA ALA A 14 6.38 -19.04 -1.94
C ALA A 14 5.82 -20.47 -2.11
N ALA A 15 5.45 -21.19 -1.04
CA ALA A 15 4.79 -22.50 -1.15
C ALA A 15 3.28 -22.37 -1.43
N PHE A 16 2.64 -21.25 -1.12
CA PHE A 16 1.28 -20.99 -1.62
C PHE A 16 1.26 -20.85 -3.16
N VAL A 17 2.32 -20.28 -3.75
CA VAL A 17 2.45 -20.13 -5.21
C VAL A 17 3.08 -21.37 -5.87
N ALA A 18 3.96 -22.10 -5.18
CA ALA A 18 4.59 -23.30 -5.73
C ALA A 18 3.72 -24.57 -5.67
N ALA A 19 2.60 -24.56 -4.93
CA ALA A 19 1.72 -25.72 -4.76
C ALA A 19 0.33 -25.58 -5.40
N ALA A 20 -0.01 -24.42 -5.96
CA ALA A 20 -1.27 -24.18 -6.65
C ALA A 20 -1.00 -23.61 -8.04
N ASP A 21 -1.56 -24.23 -9.08
CA ASP A 21 -1.45 -23.74 -10.47
C ASP A 21 -2.09 -22.35 -10.67
N GLU A 22 -2.86 -21.86 -9.69
CA GLU A 22 -3.46 -20.53 -9.66
C GLU A 22 -3.15 -19.79 -8.35
N PRO A 23 -2.80 -18.49 -8.41
CA PRO A 23 -2.59 -17.68 -7.21
C PRO A 23 -3.87 -17.60 -6.36
N PRO A 24 -3.74 -17.42 -5.03
CA PRO A 24 -4.90 -17.35 -4.15
C PRO A 24 -5.82 -16.19 -4.56
N LYS A 25 -7.13 -16.41 -4.55
CA LYS A 25 -8.12 -15.37 -4.80
C LYS A 25 -8.21 -14.45 -3.59
N VAL A 26 -7.61 -13.28 -3.71
CA VAL A 26 -7.60 -12.25 -2.66
C VAL A 26 -8.75 -11.30 -2.91
N LYS A 27 -9.66 -11.10 -1.95
CA LYS A 27 -10.83 -10.23 -2.14
C LYS A 27 -10.69 -8.96 -1.31
N TRP A 28 -11.16 -7.85 -1.85
CA TRP A 28 -11.15 -6.60 -1.12
C TRP A 28 -12.46 -5.83 -1.19
N THR A 29 -12.70 -4.97 -0.21
CA THR A 29 -13.82 -4.03 -0.21
C THR A 29 -13.44 -2.71 0.45
N LEU A 30 -14.39 -1.77 0.48
CA LEU A 30 -14.23 -0.42 1.02
C LEU A 30 -15.17 -0.22 2.22
N HIS A 31 -14.63 0.15 3.38
CA HIS A 31 -15.42 0.35 4.60
C HIS A 31 -16.29 1.61 4.56
N LYS A 32 -15.75 2.75 4.13
CA LYS A 32 -16.55 3.96 3.95
C LYS A 32 -16.21 4.54 2.59
N ASN A 33 -17.26 4.82 1.83
CA ASN A 33 -17.14 5.68 0.68
C ASN A 33 -16.99 7.08 1.27
N GLY A 34 -15.79 7.67 1.20
CA GLY A 34 -15.61 9.09 1.48
C GLY A 34 -16.43 9.94 0.51
N ASP A 35 -15.97 11.15 0.19
CA ASP A 35 -16.57 11.82 -0.97
C ASP A 35 -16.35 10.99 -2.26
N LYS A 36 -17.19 11.26 -3.28
CA LYS A 36 -17.15 10.54 -4.55
C LYS A 36 -15.74 10.52 -5.15
N ALA A 37 -15.00 11.62 -5.06
CA ALA A 37 -13.71 11.76 -5.71
C ALA A 37 -12.64 10.91 -5.01
N LEU A 38 -12.62 10.86 -3.68
CA LEU A 38 -11.73 9.97 -2.93
C LEU A 38 -11.99 8.50 -3.26
N ARG A 39 -13.26 8.10 -3.29
CA ARG A 39 -13.63 6.73 -3.66
C ARG A 39 -13.15 6.39 -5.06
N ASP A 40 -13.45 7.24 -6.04
CA ASP A 40 -13.06 7.02 -7.43
C ASP A 40 -11.52 6.98 -7.56
N ALA A 41 -10.79 7.77 -6.77
CA ALA A 41 -9.34 7.74 -6.72
C ALA A 41 -8.78 6.44 -6.12
N ILE A 42 -9.36 5.90 -5.04
CA ILE A 42 -8.96 4.60 -4.47
C ILE A 42 -9.24 3.47 -5.46
N LEU A 43 -10.39 3.51 -6.13
CA LEU A 43 -10.75 2.50 -7.14
C LEU A 43 -9.75 2.49 -8.29
N LEU A 44 -9.49 3.67 -8.87
CA LEU A 44 -8.51 3.84 -9.93
C LEU A 44 -7.09 3.50 -9.45
N GLY A 45 -6.75 3.85 -8.21
CA GLY A 45 -5.48 3.53 -7.60
C GLY A 45 -5.26 2.02 -7.49
N MET A 46 -6.20 1.28 -6.92
CA MET A 46 -6.14 -0.18 -6.81
C MET A 46 -6.11 -0.88 -8.18
N GLU A 47 -6.89 -0.40 -9.15
CA GLU A 47 -6.86 -0.90 -10.54
C GLU A 47 -5.48 -0.68 -11.16
N THR A 48 -4.92 0.52 -11.02
CA THR A 48 -3.58 0.86 -11.52
C THR A 48 -2.50 0.02 -10.85
N THR A 49 -2.56 -0.15 -9.52
CA THR A 49 -1.65 -1.01 -8.75
C THR A 49 -1.67 -2.43 -9.28
N LYS A 50 -2.87 -3.00 -9.48
CA LYS A 50 -3.05 -4.35 -10.03
C LYS A 50 -2.45 -4.45 -11.43
N ASP A 51 -2.83 -3.56 -12.34
CA ASP A 51 -2.38 -3.60 -13.73
C ASP A 51 -0.86 -3.45 -13.85
N ARG A 52 -0.26 -2.54 -13.08
CA ARG A 52 1.20 -2.36 -13.03
C ARG A 52 1.89 -3.60 -12.50
N ALA A 53 1.42 -4.17 -11.39
CA ALA A 53 2.00 -5.38 -10.83
C ALA A 53 1.90 -6.56 -11.81
N VAL A 54 0.71 -6.82 -12.36
CA VAL A 54 0.49 -7.92 -13.31
C VAL A 54 1.38 -7.76 -14.55
N ALA A 55 1.46 -6.57 -15.13
CA ALA A 55 2.37 -6.31 -16.25
C ALA A 55 3.85 -6.50 -15.85
N ALA A 56 4.25 -5.97 -14.70
CA ALA A 56 5.61 -6.07 -14.19
C ALA A 56 6.04 -7.53 -13.90
N SER A 57 5.09 -8.40 -13.53
CA SER A 57 5.36 -9.82 -13.26
C SER A 57 6.03 -10.55 -14.41
N THR A 58 5.73 -10.17 -15.66
CA THR A 58 6.34 -10.77 -16.85
C THR A 58 7.57 -9.98 -17.30
N LYS A 59 7.46 -8.66 -17.29
CA LYS A 59 8.48 -7.74 -17.83
C LYS A 59 9.78 -7.72 -17.04
N ILE A 60 9.74 -7.97 -15.74
CA ILE A 60 10.95 -8.00 -14.92
C ILE A 60 11.93 -9.11 -15.35
N LEU A 61 11.42 -10.17 -15.97
CA LEU A 61 12.20 -11.32 -16.47
C LEU A 61 12.50 -11.23 -17.97
N ASP A 62 11.99 -10.21 -18.66
CA ASP A 62 12.18 -10.06 -20.11
C ASP A 62 13.60 -9.57 -20.41
N THR A 63 14.49 -10.52 -20.69
CA THR A 63 15.90 -10.25 -21.03
C THR A 63 16.07 -9.65 -22.43
N GLY A 64 15.04 -9.71 -23.29
CA GLY A 64 15.06 -9.09 -24.62
C GLY A 64 14.84 -7.58 -24.60
N ASN A 65 14.39 -7.03 -23.47
CA ASN A 65 14.12 -5.61 -23.31
C ASN A 65 15.23 -4.91 -22.50
N GLU A 66 16.26 -4.45 -23.19
CA GLU A 66 17.43 -3.81 -22.57
C GLU A 66 17.08 -2.58 -21.72
N LYS A 67 16.04 -1.81 -22.11
CA LYS A 67 15.62 -0.62 -21.37
C LYS A 67 14.99 -0.99 -20.02
N VAL A 68 14.11 -1.99 -20.02
CA VAL A 68 13.53 -2.51 -18.78
C VAL A 68 14.61 -3.12 -17.90
N GLN A 69 15.50 -3.94 -18.47
CA GLN A 69 16.60 -4.55 -17.71
C GLN A 69 17.52 -3.49 -17.09
N ALA A 70 17.83 -2.42 -17.81
CA ALA A 70 18.61 -1.30 -17.27
C ALA A 70 17.90 -0.63 -16.08
N ALA A 71 16.59 -0.40 -16.17
CA ALA A 71 15.81 0.20 -15.08
C ALA A 71 15.67 -0.74 -13.87
N VAL A 72 15.33 -2.01 -14.09
CA VAL A 72 15.23 -3.04 -13.04
C VAL A 72 16.56 -3.20 -12.30
N LYS A 73 17.69 -3.15 -13.02
CA LYS A 73 19.04 -3.24 -12.43
C LYS A 73 19.31 -2.13 -11.41
N LEU A 74 18.69 -0.96 -11.51
CA LEU A 74 18.84 0.12 -10.53
C LEU A 74 18.42 -0.34 -9.11
N LEU A 75 17.38 -1.17 -9.02
CA LEU A 75 16.81 -1.64 -7.75
C LEU A 75 17.17 -3.09 -7.41
N LEU A 76 17.50 -3.93 -8.40
CA LEU A 76 17.85 -5.34 -8.16
C LEU A 76 19.32 -5.68 -8.35
N GLY A 77 20.13 -4.78 -8.92
CA GLY A 77 21.56 -5.01 -9.14
C GLY A 77 21.90 -6.05 -10.21
N GLY A 78 20.91 -6.53 -10.97
CA GLY A 78 21.10 -7.58 -11.99
C GLY A 78 21.04 -9.01 -11.44
N ASP A 79 20.50 -9.18 -10.24
CA ASP A 79 20.30 -10.49 -9.60
C ASP A 79 19.05 -11.18 -10.16
N ALA A 80 19.25 -12.25 -10.92
CA ALA A 80 18.19 -13.00 -11.58
C ALA A 80 17.26 -13.73 -10.58
N GLU A 81 17.78 -14.19 -9.44
CA GLU A 81 16.98 -14.85 -8.42
C GLU A 81 16.07 -13.84 -7.71
N LYS A 82 16.58 -12.62 -7.45
CA LYS A 82 15.73 -11.51 -6.98
C LYS A 82 14.65 -11.16 -7.99
N ALA A 83 15.00 -11.06 -9.28
CA ALA A 83 14.02 -10.75 -10.33
C ALA A 83 12.91 -11.81 -10.40
N LYS A 84 13.27 -13.10 -10.28
CA LYS A 84 12.32 -14.20 -10.20
C LYS A 84 11.44 -14.12 -8.95
N ALA A 85 12.02 -13.89 -7.78
CA ALA A 85 11.25 -13.74 -6.55
C ALA A 85 10.25 -12.57 -6.62
N VAL A 86 10.66 -11.43 -7.19
CA VAL A 86 9.78 -10.28 -7.40
C VAL A 86 8.69 -10.58 -8.43
N SER A 87 9.00 -11.29 -9.52
CA SER A 87 8.01 -11.75 -10.49
C SER A 87 6.90 -12.56 -9.81
N GLU A 88 7.25 -13.51 -8.94
CA GLU A 88 6.26 -14.31 -8.19
C GLU A 88 5.44 -13.45 -7.23
N GLN A 89 6.04 -12.46 -6.56
CA GLN A 89 5.29 -11.51 -5.70
C GLN A 89 4.28 -10.69 -6.51
N PHE A 90 4.63 -10.24 -7.72
CA PHE A 90 3.72 -9.52 -8.59
C PHE A 90 2.57 -10.39 -9.11
N LYS A 91 2.79 -11.69 -9.33
CA LYS A 91 1.72 -12.62 -9.78
C LYS A 91 0.58 -12.76 -8.78
N LEU A 92 0.79 -12.45 -7.49
CA LEU A 92 -0.26 -12.47 -6.46
C LEU A 92 -1.43 -11.54 -6.83
N TYR A 93 -1.17 -10.46 -7.57
CA TYR A 93 -2.22 -9.53 -8.03
C TYR A 93 -3.16 -10.12 -9.08
N ASN A 94 -2.80 -11.21 -9.77
CA ASN A 94 -3.71 -11.88 -10.70
C ASN A 94 -4.97 -12.39 -9.98
N GLY A 95 -4.84 -12.81 -8.72
CA GLY A 95 -5.94 -13.28 -7.89
C GLY A 95 -6.74 -12.17 -7.19
N LEU A 96 -6.37 -10.89 -7.35
CA LEU A 96 -7.02 -9.78 -6.66
C LEU A 96 -8.40 -9.46 -7.27
N GLU A 97 -9.45 -9.60 -6.48
CA GLU A 97 -10.86 -9.39 -6.83
C GLU A 97 -11.50 -8.30 -5.97
N GLY A 98 -12.13 -7.29 -6.59
CA GLY A 98 -12.89 -6.27 -5.86
C GLY A 98 -12.99 -4.92 -6.58
N PRO A 99 -13.61 -3.92 -5.95
CA PRO A 99 -14.22 -4.00 -4.62
C PRO A 99 -15.48 -4.88 -4.62
N ILE A 100 -15.54 -5.84 -3.71
CA ILE A 100 -16.75 -6.63 -3.49
C ILE A 100 -17.82 -5.74 -2.86
N GLY A 101 -19.06 -5.85 -3.35
CA GLY A 101 -20.18 -5.07 -2.84
C GLY A 101 -20.40 -3.71 -3.51
N ALA A 102 -19.56 -3.35 -4.50
CA ALA A 102 -19.84 -2.19 -5.31
C ALA A 102 -21.14 -2.36 -6.12
N PRO A 103 -21.98 -1.33 -6.22
CA PRO A 103 -23.19 -1.38 -7.02
C PRO A 103 -22.84 -1.60 -8.50
N SER A 104 -23.72 -2.30 -9.23
CA SER A 104 -23.56 -2.53 -10.67
C SER A 104 -23.60 -1.23 -11.47
N ASP A 105 -24.35 -0.22 -11.00
CA ASP A 105 -24.29 1.15 -11.49
C ASP A 105 -23.35 1.99 -10.63
N LYS A 106 -22.20 2.36 -11.20
CA LYS A 106 -21.18 3.21 -10.56
C LYS A 106 -21.70 4.62 -10.21
N ASN A 107 -22.85 5.03 -10.74
CA ASN A 107 -23.51 6.30 -10.43
C ASN A 107 -24.62 6.19 -9.37
N ALA A 108 -25.13 4.98 -9.10
CA ALA A 108 -26.15 4.72 -8.09
C ALA A 108 -25.52 4.62 -6.70
N LEU A 109 -25.11 5.75 -6.14
CA LEU A 109 -24.60 5.80 -4.77
C LEU A 109 -25.55 6.56 -3.86
N THR A 110 -26.30 5.80 -3.08
CA THR A 110 -27.05 6.27 -1.92
C THR A 110 -26.45 5.63 -0.67
N GLY A 111 -25.48 6.29 -0.01
CA GLY A 111 -25.04 5.96 1.35
C GLY A 111 -24.52 4.55 1.66
N ALA A 112 -24.46 3.62 0.70
CA ALA A 112 -24.11 2.23 0.95
C ALA A 112 -22.59 2.08 1.10
N ILE A 113 -22.19 1.56 2.27
CA ILE A 113 -20.86 1.07 2.60
C ILE A 113 -20.68 -0.29 1.88
N TYR A 114 -19.66 -0.46 1.03
CA TYR A 114 -19.46 -1.72 0.29
C TYR A 114 -19.26 -2.90 1.26
N LEU A 115 -18.63 -2.64 2.42
CA LEU A 115 -18.48 -3.58 3.52
C LEU A 115 -19.82 -4.11 4.06
N ASP A 116 -20.90 -3.33 4.00
CA ASP A 116 -22.21 -3.72 4.53
C ASP A 116 -23.07 -4.48 3.52
N SER A 117 -22.57 -4.64 2.29
CA SER A 117 -23.26 -5.38 1.23
C SER A 117 -23.40 -6.86 1.57
N ASP A 118 -24.47 -7.49 1.08
CA ASP A 118 -24.68 -8.93 1.22
C ASP A 118 -23.57 -9.73 0.53
N ALA A 119 -23.01 -9.20 -0.57
CA ALA A 119 -21.88 -9.79 -1.26
C ALA A 119 -20.63 -9.87 -0.37
N TRP A 120 -20.27 -8.79 0.33
CA TRP A 120 -19.16 -8.83 1.26
C TRP A 120 -19.47 -9.70 2.48
N LYS A 121 -20.67 -9.59 3.05
CA LYS A 121 -21.10 -10.46 4.17
C LYS A 121 -21.02 -11.94 3.80
N ALA A 122 -21.30 -12.31 2.56
CA ALA A 122 -21.14 -13.69 2.07
C ALA A 122 -19.67 -14.12 2.02
N VAL A 123 -18.77 -13.24 1.57
CA VAL A 123 -17.31 -13.48 1.59
C VAL A 123 -16.78 -13.59 3.03
N ALA A 124 -17.19 -12.67 3.90
CA ALA A 124 -16.76 -12.63 5.30
C ALA A 124 -17.27 -13.80 6.14
N LYS A 125 -18.34 -14.49 5.71
CA LYS A 125 -18.83 -15.72 6.36
C LYS A 125 -17.87 -16.92 6.17
N ASP A 126 -17.00 -16.90 5.16
CA ASP A 126 -15.97 -17.93 4.94
C ASP A 126 -14.78 -17.71 5.90
N ASN A 127 -14.99 -18.11 7.15
CA ASN A 127 -14.09 -17.84 8.27
C ASN A 127 -12.69 -18.42 8.10
N ASP A 128 -12.52 -19.47 7.29
CA ASP A 128 -11.24 -20.15 7.13
C ASP A 128 -10.28 -19.42 6.17
N LYS A 129 -10.77 -18.40 5.46
CA LYS A 129 -10.01 -17.66 4.44
C LYS A 129 -9.98 -16.15 4.67
N HIS A 130 -10.27 -15.68 5.89
CA HIS A 130 -10.28 -14.25 6.21
C HIS A 130 -8.95 -13.53 5.90
N TYR A 131 -7.80 -14.22 6.01
CA TYR A 131 -6.47 -13.70 5.65
C TYR A 131 -6.25 -13.49 4.14
N LEU A 132 -7.16 -13.98 3.31
CA LEU A 132 -7.22 -13.70 1.86
C LEU A 132 -8.18 -12.54 1.56
N ASN A 133 -8.73 -11.88 2.57
CA ASN A 133 -9.65 -10.78 2.39
C ASN A 133 -9.13 -9.56 3.14
N PHE A 134 -9.27 -8.38 2.53
CA PHE A 134 -8.92 -7.14 3.21
C PHE A 134 -9.91 -6.01 2.96
N VAL A 135 -9.87 -4.99 3.82
CA VAL A 135 -10.76 -3.83 3.76
C VAL A 135 -9.92 -2.57 3.75
N ILE A 136 -10.20 -1.68 2.80
CA ILE A 136 -9.60 -0.34 2.79
C ILE A 136 -10.50 0.59 3.60
N TYR A 137 -9.90 1.32 4.54
CA TYR A 137 -10.55 2.34 5.36
C TYR A 137 -10.07 3.72 4.92
N CYS A 138 -11.01 4.57 4.48
CA CYS A 138 -10.72 5.97 4.14
C CYS A 138 -10.51 6.86 5.38
N ALA A 139 -10.94 6.40 6.56
CA ALA A 139 -10.68 7.04 7.84
C ALA A 139 -11.00 6.02 8.94
N PRO A 140 -10.24 6.01 10.05
CA PRO A 140 -10.59 5.18 11.18
C PRO A 140 -11.86 5.72 11.87
N ASP A 141 -12.78 4.84 12.25
CA ASP A 141 -14.02 5.19 12.96
C ASP A 141 -13.83 5.09 14.47
N ILE A 142 -12.90 5.90 15.00
CA ILE A 142 -12.55 5.86 16.42
C ILE A 142 -13.42 6.82 17.23
N LEU A 143 -14.04 6.28 18.27
CA LEU A 143 -14.76 7.02 19.30
C LEU A 143 -13.93 7.04 20.59
N GLU A 144 -13.97 8.15 21.32
CA GLU A 144 -13.46 8.22 22.69
C GLU A 144 -14.62 7.94 23.65
N GLU A 145 -14.44 6.97 24.52
CA GLU A 145 -15.37 6.57 25.56
C GLU A 145 -14.66 6.61 26.92
N ARG A 146 -15.43 6.43 28.00
CA ARG A 146 -14.88 6.22 29.35
C ARG A 146 -15.21 4.82 29.82
N ASP A 147 -14.23 4.12 30.38
CA ASP A 147 -14.48 2.84 31.06
C ASP A 147 -15.21 3.03 32.40
N GLU A 148 -15.52 1.92 33.07
CA GLU A 148 -16.20 1.92 34.38
C GLU A 148 -15.41 2.60 35.51
N TRP A 149 -14.10 2.83 35.31
CA TRP A 149 -13.22 3.54 36.25
C TRP A 149 -12.95 5.00 35.83
N GLY A 150 -13.58 5.47 34.74
CA GLY A 150 -13.44 6.82 34.22
C GLY A 150 -12.20 7.06 33.36
N ASN A 151 -11.39 6.03 33.06
CA ASN A 151 -10.26 6.15 32.15
C ASN A 151 -10.77 6.31 30.72
N ARG A 152 -10.01 7.05 29.92
CA ARG A 152 -10.30 7.18 28.48
C ARG A 152 -9.94 5.89 27.76
N ILE A 153 -10.89 5.38 26.99
CA ILE A 153 -10.71 4.26 26.08
C ILE A 153 -11.10 4.71 24.67
N TRP A 154 -10.41 4.20 23.66
CA TRP A 154 -10.70 4.49 22.27
C TRP A 154 -11.23 3.23 21.59
N THR A 155 -12.41 3.32 20.98
CA THR A 155 -13.07 2.20 20.31
C THR A 155 -13.11 2.47 18.81
N ASP A 156 -12.48 1.62 18.00
CA ASP A 156 -12.68 1.57 16.55
C ASP A 156 -13.97 0.80 16.28
N PHE A 157 -15.02 1.54 15.94
CA PHE A 157 -16.35 1.00 15.69
C PHE A 157 -16.39 0.13 14.43
N GLY A 158 -15.61 0.50 13.41
CA GLY A 158 -15.54 -0.21 12.15
C GLY A 158 -14.91 -1.60 12.27
N ARG A 159 -14.04 -1.80 13.28
CA ARG A 159 -13.36 -3.08 13.56
C ARG A 159 -13.81 -3.73 14.88
N GLN A 160 -14.67 -3.06 15.64
CA GLN A 160 -15.09 -3.46 16.98
C GLN A 160 -13.89 -3.74 17.92
N ARG A 161 -12.89 -2.85 17.91
CA ARG A 161 -11.65 -3.01 18.67
C ARG A 161 -11.42 -1.84 19.63
N GLN A 162 -10.97 -2.14 20.86
CA GLN A 162 -10.64 -1.14 21.87
C GLN A 162 -9.12 -0.95 22.02
N PHE A 163 -8.72 0.27 22.33
CA PHE A 163 -7.32 0.70 22.47
C PHE A 163 -7.14 1.66 23.65
N THR A 164 -5.91 1.72 24.16
CA THR A 164 -5.45 2.73 25.12
C THR A 164 -4.58 3.79 24.42
N LEU A 165 -4.48 4.98 25.02
CA LEU A 165 -3.69 6.09 24.45
C LEU A 165 -2.22 5.69 24.31
N GLY A 166 -1.62 6.01 23.16
CA GLY A 166 -0.21 5.74 22.89
C GLY A 166 0.12 4.31 22.47
N GLY A 167 -0.81 3.35 22.64
CA GLY A 167 -0.65 1.96 22.21
C GLY A 167 -1.14 1.67 20.78
N SER A 168 -1.76 2.64 20.12
CA SER A 168 -2.30 2.48 18.77
C SER A 168 -2.01 3.69 17.89
N THR A 169 -1.39 3.44 16.74
CA THR A 169 -1.17 4.42 15.68
C THR A 169 -2.49 5.05 15.23
N LEU A 170 -3.59 4.27 15.14
CA LEU A 170 -4.90 4.83 14.78
C LEU A 170 -5.39 5.88 15.79
N VAL A 171 -5.15 5.65 17.09
CA VAL A 171 -5.52 6.61 18.15
C VAL A 171 -4.67 7.88 18.05
N GLN A 172 -3.39 7.74 17.70
CA GLN A 172 -2.52 8.89 17.41
C GLN A 172 -3.07 9.67 16.20
N MET A 173 -3.41 9.00 15.10
CA MET A 173 -3.99 9.61 13.90
C MET A 173 -5.27 10.40 14.20
N LYS A 174 -6.18 9.83 15.01
CA LYS A 174 -7.39 10.54 15.46
C LYS A 174 -7.05 11.76 16.32
N THR A 175 -6.14 11.61 17.28
CA THR A 175 -5.75 12.70 18.18
C THR A 175 -5.10 13.85 17.43
N GLU A 176 -4.26 13.58 16.44
CA GLU A 176 -3.67 14.58 15.55
C GLU A 176 -4.72 15.30 14.70
N ALA A 177 -5.71 14.55 14.19
CA ALA A 177 -6.84 15.10 13.46
C ALA A 177 -7.66 16.05 14.34
N ASP A 178 -8.04 15.64 15.55
CA ASP A 178 -8.89 16.40 16.47
C ASP A 178 -8.18 17.66 17.04
N ASN A 179 -6.87 17.58 17.30
CA ASN A 179 -6.10 18.68 17.90
C ASN A 179 -5.70 19.77 16.91
N ASN A 180 -6.14 19.70 15.65
CA ASN A 180 -5.72 20.62 14.61
C ASN A 180 -4.18 20.74 14.52
N ALA A 181 -3.44 19.68 14.87
CA ALA A 181 -1.98 19.61 14.89
C ALA A 181 -1.38 19.62 13.45
N TRP A 182 -2.16 20.11 12.49
CA TRP A 182 -2.05 19.99 11.04
C TRP A 182 -0.91 20.83 10.44
N ASN A 183 -0.12 21.51 11.27
CA ASN A 183 0.97 22.39 10.84
C ASN A 183 2.33 21.66 10.71
N ASN A 184 2.42 20.37 11.08
CA ASN A 184 3.66 19.61 10.92
C ASN A 184 3.49 18.44 9.91
N PRO A 185 3.88 18.62 8.64
CA PRO A 185 3.72 17.60 7.61
C PRO A 185 4.65 16.37 7.77
N LYS A 186 5.65 16.43 8.66
CA LYS A 186 6.66 15.37 8.81
C LYS A 186 6.19 14.14 9.61
N SER A 187 4.96 14.13 10.14
CA SER A 187 4.38 12.99 10.89
C SER A 187 3.26 12.26 10.15
N LYS A 188 3.05 12.55 8.86
CA LYS A 188 1.94 11.95 8.09
C LYS A 188 2.27 10.50 7.73
N ILE A 189 1.54 9.57 8.32
CA ILE A 189 1.51 8.17 7.88
C ILE A 189 0.65 8.10 6.61
N LEU A 190 1.10 7.45 5.55
CA LEU A 190 0.39 7.43 4.25
C LEU A 190 -0.72 6.37 4.26
N GLY A 191 -0.40 5.19 4.75
CA GLY A 191 -1.30 4.09 5.03
C GLY A 191 -0.85 3.34 6.29
N LEU A 192 -1.78 2.62 6.91
CA LEU A 192 -1.46 1.69 7.99
C LEU A 192 -2.11 0.36 7.70
N THR A 193 -1.27 -0.65 7.45
CA THR A 193 -1.74 -2.02 7.37
C THR A 193 -1.79 -2.67 8.75
N GLU A 194 -2.96 -3.17 9.12
CA GLU A 194 -3.16 -3.94 10.33
C GLU A 194 -3.44 -5.40 9.98
N THR A 195 -2.58 -6.28 10.50
CA THR A 195 -2.71 -7.73 10.47
C THR A 195 -2.93 -8.23 11.90
N ASP A 196 -3.74 -9.28 12.09
CA ASP A 196 -3.82 -9.93 13.40
C ASP A 196 -2.44 -10.45 13.82
N LYS A 197 -1.83 -9.80 14.81
CA LYS A 197 -0.55 -10.26 15.37
C LYS A 197 -0.75 -11.62 16.04
N PRO A 198 0.06 -12.64 15.73
CA PRO A 198 0.15 -13.82 16.56
C PRO A 198 0.85 -13.42 17.88
N GLY A 199 0.09 -13.22 18.95
CA GLY A 199 0.64 -13.30 20.32
C GLY A 199 0.45 -12.11 21.26
N GLU A 200 -0.07 -10.95 20.83
CA GLU A 200 -0.29 -9.84 21.77
C GLU A 200 -1.65 -9.99 22.49
N ARG A 201 -1.58 -10.56 23.69
CA ARG A 201 -2.58 -10.38 24.75
C ARG A 201 -2.28 -9.05 25.44
N GLU A 202 -3.20 -8.11 25.37
CA GLU A 202 -3.35 -7.11 26.42
C GLU A 202 -4.86 -6.98 26.69
N ASN A 203 -5.26 -7.17 27.95
CA ASN A 203 -6.55 -6.73 28.50
C ASN A 203 -7.76 -7.67 28.46
N GLY A 204 -7.57 -8.99 28.45
CA GLY A 204 -8.60 -9.90 28.99
C GLY A 204 -9.91 -10.05 28.20
N LEU A 205 -9.99 -9.58 26.95
CA LEU A 205 -11.11 -9.91 26.06
C LEU A 205 -11.02 -11.39 25.61
N PRO A 206 -12.14 -12.15 25.60
CA PRO A 206 -12.10 -13.58 25.34
C PRO A 206 -11.62 -13.89 23.91
N ARG A 207 -10.71 -14.87 23.82
CA ARG A 207 -10.35 -15.55 22.56
C ARG A 207 -11.61 -16.20 21.98
N GLY A 208 -12.18 -15.61 20.94
CA GLY A 208 -13.32 -16.20 20.24
C GLY A 208 -13.77 -15.42 19.01
N ASP A 209 -13.90 -14.09 19.14
CA ASP A 209 -14.54 -13.27 18.11
C ASP A 209 -13.57 -12.36 17.33
N LEU A 210 -12.39 -12.05 17.90
CA LEU A 210 -11.30 -11.28 17.27
C LEU A 210 -10.46 -12.08 16.24
N LYS A 211 -10.86 -13.30 15.87
CA LYS A 211 -10.08 -14.22 15.00
C LYS A 211 -10.49 -14.20 13.51
N LYS A 212 -11.31 -13.23 13.10
CA LYS A 212 -12.08 -13.28 11.85
C LYS A 212 -12.18 -11.92 11.18
N ILE A 213 -11.22 -11.04 11.44
CA ILE A 213 -11.25 -9.69 10.88
C ILE A 213 -10.39 -9.74 9.62
N ALA A 214 -10.99 -9.37 8.49
CA ALA A 214 -10.23 -9.13 7.26
C ALA A 214 -9.12 -8.14 7.56
N GLU A 215 -7.92 -8.35 7.02
CA GLU A 215 -6.83 -7.40 7.22
C GLU A 215 -7.23 -6.02 6.69
N THR A 216 -6.60 -4.95 7.16
CA THR A 216 -7.06 -3.62 6.77
C THR A 216 -5.94 -2.70 6.37
N ILE A 217 -6.20 -1.86 5.37
CA ILE A 217 -5.35 -0.73 4.99
C ILE A 217 -6.10 0.53 5.41
N THR A 218 -5.53 1.32 6.33
CA THR A 218 -6.12 2.58 6.79
C THR A 218 -5.39 3.75 6.16
N LEU A 219 -6.09 4.55 5.37
CA LEU A 219 -5.52 5.78 4.83
C LEU A 219 -5.67 6.92 5.85
N HIS A 220 -4.60 7.70 6.03
CA HIS A 220 -4.59 8.73 7.05
C HIS A 220 -5.43 9.95 6.64
N PRO A 221 -6.37 10.43 7.48
CA PRO A 221 -7.25 11.55 7.12
C PRO A 221 -6.51 12.83 6.71
N LEU A 222 -5.42 13.19 7.42
CA LEU A 222 -4.55 14.32 7.05
C LEU A 222 -3.92 14.17 5.66
N TRP A 223 -3.38 12.99 5.36
CA TRP A 223 -2.81 12.70 4.06
C TRP A 223 -3.89 12.74 2.97
N LEU A 224 -5.06 12.15 3.22
CA LEU A 224 -6.18 12.19 2.28
C LEU A 224 -6.69 13.61 2.01
N ARG A 225 -6.64 14.51 2.99
CA ARG A 225 -7.00 15.91 2.77
C ARG A 225 -5.99 16.60 1.87
N GLU A 226 -4.70 16.46 2.14
CA GLU A 226 -3.64 16.99 1.27
C GLU A 226 -3.74 16.42 -0.14
N MET A 227 -3.90 15.10 -0.23
CA MET A 227 -4.15 14.39 -1.48
C MET A 227 -5.35 14.99 -2.20
N LYS A 228 -6.49 15.21 -1.51
CA LYS A 228 -7.68 15.86 -2.10
C LYS A 228 -7.39 17.25 -2.66
N ASP A 229 -6.64 18.09 -1.94
CA ASP A 229 -6.22 19.41 -2.41
C ASP A 229 -5.34 19.33 -3.68
N HIS A 230 -4.69 18.19 -3.88
CA HIS A 230 -3.91 17.82 -5.07
C HIS A 230 -4.62 16.80 -5.99
N ALA A 231 -5.96 16.75 -5.97
CA ALA A 231 -6.77 15.84 -6.80
C ALA A 231 -6.37 14.35 -6.68
N TYR A 232 -6.07 13.93 -5.45
CA TYR A 232 -5.59 12.63 -5.01
C TYR A 232 -4.24 12.18 -5.57
N ASP A 233 -3.52 13.11 -6.20
CA ASP A 233 -2.13 13.00 -6.61
C ASP A 233 -1.77 11.72 -7.40
N LEU A 234 -2.74 11.13 -8.11
CA LEU A 234 -2.55 9.97 -8.96
C LEU A 234 -1.54 10.29 -10.09
N LEU A 235 -0.85 9.27 -10.63
CA LEU A 235 -0.09 9.47 -11.87
C LEU A 235 -1.01 9.75 -13.06
N THR A 236 -1.31 11.02 -13.28
CA THR A 236 -2.11 11.49 -14.41
C THR A 236 -1.26 11.71 -15.66
N ALA A 237 -1.93 11.83 -16.81
CA ALA A 237 -1.28 12.26 -18.05
C ALA A 237 -0.64 13.66 -17.93
N GLU A 238 -1.21 14.54 -17.10
CA GLU A 238 -0.69 15.88 -16.83
C GLU A 238 0.61 15.83 -16.01
N LYS A 239 0.64 15.07 -14.91
CA LYS A 239 1.88 14.83 -14.16
C LYS A 239 2.97 14.23 -15.04
N LEU A 240 2.58 13.28 -15.88
CA LEU A 240 3.50 12.68 -16.84
C LEU A 240 3.99 13.71 -17.88
N ALA A 241 3.12 14.59 -18.38
CA ALA A 241 3.51 15.66 -19.29
C ALA A 241 4.46 16.65 -18.60
N ASP A 242 4.23 16.96 -17.33
CA ASP A 242 5.08 17.83 -16.53
C ASP A 242 6.47 17.25 -16.32
N ILE A 243 6.57 15.95 -15.98
CA ILE A 243 7.89 15.32 -15.82
C ILE A 243 8.62 15.12 -17.15
N LYS A 244 7.88 15.11 -18.27
CA LYS A 244 8.45 15.13 -19.61
C LYS A 244 9.03 16.49 -20.03
N LYS A 245 8.85 17.55 -19.24
CA LYS A 245 9.47 18.85 -19.54
C LYS A 245 10.97 18.81 -19.24
N PRO A 246 11.85 19.34 -20.12
CA PRO A 246 13.30 19.41 -19.85
C PRO A 246 13.67 20.12 -18.54
N SER A 247 12.80 21.01 -18.03
CA SER A 247 13.00 21.74 -16.78
C SER A 247 12.47 21.01 -15.54
N ALA A 248 11.81 19.86 -15.68
CA ALA A 248 11.12 19.18 -14.58
C ALA A 248 12.03 18.94 -13.37
N TRP A 249 13.26 18.48 -13.61
CA TRP A 249 14.25 18.27 -12.56
C TRP A 249 14.60 19.56 -11.80
N ARG A 250 14.82 20.67 -12.53
CA ARG A 250 15.12 21.97 -11.92
C ARG A 250 13.94 22.48 -11.10
N THR A 251 12.72 22.32 -11.61
CA THR A 251 11.49 22.68 -10.90
C THR A 251 11.31 21.84 -9.64
N PHE A 252 11.57 20.54 -9.72
CA PHE A 252 11.53 19.64 -8.57
C PHE A 252 12.55 20.02 -7.49
N LEU A 253 13.82 20.22 -7.87
CA LEU A 253 14.86 20.69 -6.95
C LEU A 253 14.51 22.04 -6.30
N GLN A 254 13.86 22.94 -7.04
CA GLN A 254 13.45 24.23 -6.50
C GLN A 254 12.34 24.10 -5.46
N ARG A 255 11.43 23.13 -5.60
CA ARG A 255 10.40 22.80 -4.60
C ARG A 255 10.97 22.08 -3.38
N LEU A 256 12.02 21.28 -3.56
CA LEU A 256 12.62 20.48 -2.48
C LEU A 256 13.60 21.23 -1.59
N LYS A 257 14.14 22.38 -2.02
CA LYS A 257 15.12 23.16 -1.23
C LYS A 257 14.66 23.45 0.21
N ASP A 258 13.35 23.41 0.44
CA ASP A 258 12.73 23.74 1.72
C ASP A 258 12.15 22.53 2.48
N ALA A 259 12.19 21.31 1.91
CA ALA A 259 11.40 20.17 2.40
C ALA A 259 12.23 18.96 2.87
N GLU A 260 13.00 18.29 2.00
CA GLU A 260 13.69 17.02 2.32
C GLU A 260 14.96 16.76 1.47
N PRO A 261 16.13 16.43 2.08
CA PRO A 261 17.40 16.30 1.36
C PRO A 261 17.56 15.00 0.54
N GLU A 262 16.75 13.97 0.82
CA GLU A 262 16.88 12.64 0.19
C GLU A 262 15.85 12.35 -0.90
N ALA A 263 14.80 13.17 -1.03
CA ALA A 263 13.78 13.01 -2.07
C ALA A 263 14.38 13.15 -3.49
N ARG A 264 13.85 12.37 -4.44
CA ARG A 264 14.21 12.32 -5.86
C ARG A 264 12.94 12.48 -6.73
N PRO A 265 13.08 12.81 -8.03
CA PRO A 265 11.92 13.12 -8.87
C PRO A 265 10.93 11.97 -8.99
N ILE A 266 11.44 10.74 -8.99
CA ILE A 266 10.61 9.55 -9.03
C ILE A 266 9.74 9.39 -7.76
N ASP A 267 10.17 9.89 -6.59
CA ASP A 267 9.34 9.87 -5.38
C ASP A 267 8.06 10.71 -5.57
N ALA A 268 8.09 11.78 -6.38
CA ALA A 268 6.90 12.58 -6.70
C ALA A 268 5.92 11.90 -7.68
N LEU A 269 6.33 10.77 -8.28
CA LEU A 269 5.45 9.94 -9.09
C LEU A 269 4.77 8.83 -8.28
N MET A 270 5.19 8.63 -7.02
CA MET A 270 4.55 7.71 -6.08
C MET A 270 3.30 8.36 -5.48
N GLY A 271 2.22 8.38 -6.27
CA GLY A 271 0.91 8.86 -5.84
C GLY A 271 0.16 7.86 -4.95
N LEU A 272 -1.15 8.06 -4.79
CA LEU A 272 -2.03 7.16 -4.05
C LEU A 272 -1.90 5.70 -4.50
N GLU A 273 -1.74 5.42 -5.79
CA GLU A 273 -1.56 4.05 -6.27
C GLU A 273 -0.23 3.42 -5.81
N GLY A 274 0.82 4.22 -5.62
CA GLY A 274 2.10 3.76 -5.08
C GLY A 274 1.98 3.40 -3.61
N THR A 275 1.27 4.23 -2.82
CA THR A 275 0.93 3.93 -1.43
C THR A 275 0.09 2.67 -1.31
N LEU A 276 -0.97 2.53 -2.11
CA LEU A 276 -1.81 1.33 -2.10
C LEU A 276 -0.99 0.07 -2.46
N HIS A 277 -0.07 0.18 -3.42
CA HIS A 277 0.85 -0.90 -3.78
C HIS A 277 1.73 -1.28 -2.59
N HIS A 278 2.38 -0.30 -1.97
CA HIS A 278 3.19 -0.49 -0.77
C HIS A 278 2.40 -1.21 0.33
N GLU A 279 1.24 -0.66 0.72
CA GLU A 279 0.44 -1.17 1.83
C GLU A 279 -0.05 -2.60 1.60
N THR A 280 -0.43 -2.93 0.36
CA THR A 280 -0.89 -4.30 0.07
C THR A 280 0.17 -5.36 0.40
N TYR A 281 1.47 -5.08 0.29
CA TYR A 281 2.52 -6.06 0.61
C TYR A 281 2.69 -6.34 2.11
N HIS A 282 2.17 -5.48 2.99
CA HIS A 282 2.13 -5.79 4.42
C HIS A 282 1.07 -6.84 4.77
N LEU A 283 0.09 -7.06 3.89
CA LEU A 283 -0.97 -8.05 4.10
C LEU A 283 -0.42 -9.49 4.05
N THR A 284 -1.07 -10.39 4.79
CA THR A 284 -0.79 -11.84 4.79
C THR A 284 -0.77 -12.41 3.38
N SER A 285 -1.78 -12.05 2.60
CA SER A 285 -2.00 -12.56 1.24
C SER A 285 -0.93 -12.13 0.24
N PHE A 286 -0.13 -11.11 0.56
CA PHE A 286 0.94 -10.56 -0.29
C PHE A 286 2.34 -10.68 0.34
N GLY A 287 2.48 -11.44 1.43
CA GLY A 287 3.79 -11.85 1.94
C GLY A 287 4.22 -11.26 3.27
N LYS A 288 3.41 -10.43 3.95
CA LYS A 288 3.73 -9.82 5.26
C LYS A 288 5.08 -9.12 5.29
N LEU A 289 5.33 -8.33 4.27
CA LEU A 289 6.58 -7.58 4.18
C LEU A 289 6.61 -6.49 5.27
N LEU A 290 7.81 -6.04 5.63
CA LEU A 290 8.03 -5.04 6.65
C LEU A 290 8.80 -3.87 6.04
N ASP A 291 8.59 -2.69 6.61
CA ASP A 291 9.38 -1.50 6.27
C ASP A 291 10.81 -1.69 6.74
N MET A 292 11.75 -1.69 5.79
CA MET A 292 13.14 -2.06 6.05
C MET A 292 14.14 -1.05 5.48
N PRO A 293 15.05 -0.49 6.32
CA PRO A 293 15.12 -0.64 7.78
C PRO A 293 13.92 0.01 8.49
N GLU A 294 13.58 -0.44 9.70
CA GLU A 294 12.44 0.11 10.45
C GLU A 294 12.52 1.64 10.61
N GLY A 295 11.37 2.31 10.48
CA GLY A 295 11.22 3.75 10.66
C GLY A 295 11.52 4.57 9.41
N ALA A 296 11.85 5.86 9.59
CA ALA A 296 12.00 6.82 8.50
C ALA A 296 13.04 6.43 7.43
N GLY A 297 13.99 5.55 7.76
CA GLY A 297 14.98 5.04 6.81
C GLY A 297 14.45 3.99 5.83
N ALA A 298 13.22 3.50 5.97
CA ALA A 298 12.63 2.49 5.09
C ALA A 298 12.28 3.03 3.70
N TYR A 299 12.01 4.32 3.60
CA TYR A 299 11.24 4.88 2.49
C TYR A 299 12.11 5.59 1.45
N GLY A 300 11.57 5.71 0.25
CA GLY A 300 12.11 6.54 -0.82
C GLY A 300 13.11 5.83 -1.73
N TRP A 301 13.31 6.43 -2.90
CA TRP A 301 14.15 5.88 -3.95
C TRP A 301 15.58 5.58 -3.49
N VAL A 302 16.18 6.51 -2.74
CA VAL A 302 17.58 6.42 -2.31
C VAL A 302 17.81 5.19 -1.43
N ASN A 303 16.91 4.93 -0.47
CA ASN A 303 17.02 3.76 0.38
C ASN A 303 16.91 2.46 -0.44
N ASN A 304 15.91 2.37 -1.31
CA ASN A 304 15.67 1.16 -2.10
C ASN A 304 16.78 0.89 -3.12
N GLN A 305 17.36 1.93 -3.72
CA GLN A 305 18.52 1.81 -4.60
C GLN A 305 19.78 1.34 -3.85
N LYS A 306 19.97 1.83 -2.61
CA LYS A 306 21.09 1.45 -1.75
C LYS A 306 20.97 0.02 -1.24
N THR A 307 19.82 -0.33 -0.67
CA THR A 307 19.61 -1.62 0.02
C THR A 307 19.25 -2.76 -0.93
N LYS A 308 18.56 -2.46 -2.04
CA LYS A 308 18.08 -3.45 -3.03
C LYS A 308 17.34 -4.62 -2.35
N ASN A 309 16.59 -4.31 -1.30
CA ASN A 309 15.94 -5.27 -0.44
C ASN A 309 14.54 -5.60 -0.96
N ILE A 310 14.39 -6.77 -1.60
CA ILE A 310 13.11 -7.24 -2.14
C ILE A 310 12.05 -7.54 -1.07
N LYS A 311 12.40 -7.44 0.22
CA LYS A 311 11.47 -7.54 1.34
C LYS A 311 10.92 -6.18 1.79
N ASN A 312 11.37 -5.09 1.19
CA ASN A 312 10.81 -3.76 1.43
C ASN A 312 9.66 -3.52 0.41
N PRO A 313 8.42 -3.28 0.86
CA PRO A 313 7.29 -2.97 -0.01
C PRO A 313 7.53 -1.82 -0.99
N ASP A 314 8.26 -0.79 -0.53
CA ASP A 314 8.52 0.41 -1.31
C ASP A 314 9.36 0.08 -2.55
N LEU A 315 10.31 -0.85 -2.44
CA LEU A 315 11.09 -1.35 -3.58
C LEU A 315 10.19 -1.98 -4.65
N LEU A 316 9.19 -2.77 -4.23
CA LEU A 316 8.29 -3.47 -5.14
C LEU A 316 7.36 -2.47 -5.86
N ALA A 317 6.85 -1.48 -5.13
CA ALA A 317 6.05 -0.41 -5.70
C ALA A 317 6.86 0.43 -6.71
N TYR A 318 8.13 0.76 -6.39
CA TYR A 318 9.04 1.42 -7.33
C TYR A 318 9.34 0.57 -8.56
N LEU A 319 9.55 -0.74 -8.41
CA LEU A 319 9.79 -1.63 -9.54
C LEU A 319 8.62 -1.65 -10.52
N ALA A 320 7.39 -1.74 -10.01
CA ALA A 320 6.20 -1.70 -10.85
C ALA A 320 6.05 -0.34 -11.57
N LEU A 321 6.31 0.77 -10.86
CA LEU A 321 6.31 2.11 -11.42
C LEU A 321 7.35 2.28 -12.54
N ILE A 322 8.61 1.92 -12.31
CA ILE A 322 9.66 2.13 -13.34
C ILE A 322 9.42 1.27 -14.58
N ILE A 323 8.87 0.06 -14.42
CA ILE A 323 8.52 -0.80 -15.54
C ILE A 323 7.40 -0.14 -16.37
N ASP A 324 6.34 0.36 -15.73
CA ASP A 324 5.25 1.08 -16.42
C ASP A 324 5.77 2.34 -17.14
N LEU A 325 6.61 3.12 -16.47
CA LEU A 325 7.22 4.32 -17.05
C LEU A 325 8.08 4.01 -18.28
N VAL A 326 8.86 2.93 -18.24
CA VAL A 326 9.72 2.54 -19.37
C VAL A 326 8.90 1.94 -20.51
N GLU A 327 8.06 0.96 -20.21
CA GLU A 327 7.32 0.19 -21.23
C GLU A 327 6.21 1.02 -21.87
N ASN A 328 5.37 1.63 -21.04
CA ASN A 328 4.14 2.24 -21.52
C ASN A 328 4.28 3.75 -21.73
N LYS A 329 5.21 4.39 -21.01
CA LYS A 329 5.39 5.86 -21.09
C LYS A 329 6.65 6.30 -21.83
N SER A 330 7.51 5.33 -22.20
CA SER A 330 8.79 5.52 -22.90
C SER A 330 9.76 6.46 -22.19
N CYS A 331 9.68 6.50 -20.86
CA CYS A 331 10.61 7.28 -20.03
C CYS A 331 11.93 6.53 -19.85
N LYS A 332 12.99 7.26 -19.51
CA LYS A 332 14.25 6.70 -19.00
C LYS A 332 14.39 7.10 -17.53
N ILE A 333 14.88 6.18 -16.70
CA ILE A 333 15.17 6.44 -15.30
C ILE A 333 16.66 6.17 -15.06
N ASN A 334 17.33 7.04 -14.31
CA ASN A 334 18.73 6.84 -13.93
C ASN A 334 18.88 6.52 -12.43
N GLU A 335 20.12 6.24 -12.01
CA GLU A 335 20.46 5.91 -10.62
C GLU A 335 20.05 6.99 -9.60
N ARG A 336 19.97 8.25 -10.03
CA ARG A 336 19.53 9.38 -9.18
C ARG A 336 18.01 9.50 -9.09
N GLY A 337 17.25 8.60 -9.72
CA GLY A 337 15.79 8.70 -9.80
C GLY A 337 15.32 9.83 -10.71
N GLU A 338 16.19 10.37 -11.56
CA GLU A 338 15.80 11.35 -12.58
C GLU A 338 15.02 10.62 -13.67
N VAL A 339 13.86 11.15 -14.01
CA VAL A 339 12.97 10.62 -15.05
C VAL A 339 13.07 11.51 -16.27
N THR A 340 13.57 10.97 -17.37
CA THR A 340 13.72 11.67 -18.65
C THR A 340 12.61 11.25 -19.61
N PRO A 341 11.93 12.19 -20.29
CA PRO A 341 10.96 11.89 -21.36
C PRO A 341 11.54 11.02 -22.49
N PRO A 342 10.68 10.42 -23.32
CA PRO A 342 11.11 9.97 -24.65
C PRO A 342 11.69 11.15 -25.44
N SER A 343 12.80 10.89 -26.13
CA SER A 343 13.47 11.82 -27.04
C SER A 343 12.65 12.12 -28.29
#